data_AF-A0A7X0HMC3-F1
#
_entry.id   AF-A0A7X0HMC3-F1
#
_cell.length_a   1.000
_cell.length_b   1.000
_cell.length_c   1.000
_cell.angle_alpha   90.00
_cell.angle_beta   90.00
_cell.angle_gamma   90.00
#
_symmetry.space_group_name_H-M   'P 1'
#
loop_
_entity.id
_entity.type
_entity.pdbx_description
1 polymer ?
#
loop_
_entity_poly.entity_id
_entity_poly.type
_entity_poly.pdbx_seq_one_letter_code
_entity_poly.pdbx_strand_id
1 'polypeptide(L)'
;MITFTVEESWDRIEGWLARHAPVTHGLLRPPAALADIAAAELRLGVSFPPDLKESLLRHDGVELQDGTLQLDYYGPLSGLGEIVSSTEFLRAVGEDAAEDEAELNEEERDEYAYWPHERLLVTLGIGWQSSDGLFLATRPGPHHGRVGRYFDETGSTFTPWSGLQRVLSDFATALEDGLSFDGRTPLAHEGRLIWDTDGTVVADPASALDVAAAAPEPQIPAAEPAPPAPQPDGVYGVFTLGSGGFFGPEPAPPVQPDVVFVTGIDPGELLDRLGSVPATARPRSREQARLSAGAPWAAHRPMVRAGSCGNGWSYATQEGGDAQFDRPEVLGRLSRGTRVVRLAKQGYEVRVTVMEDGTERPEACHRVESPREDYVTGSDGQPALGRDGQQWQRIGVDPWPGSTAAYARLLAGLTAEHGISWDPADDAAVPLASALLLPVLDEVPEARHPVTVVRDVDLGALVEQTPPGRLRSAMTAQLTRLASETGIDGYSEIARTLEQIGRGEPVDLTADEALDLRMRTIRAEARAVRGMLDAARNQSAPVPVTEADLVAWHSRDAAAGALRRFLLLPLPSAAETILSLRMSVHWRDELAADLAD
;
A
#
# COMPACT_ATOMS: atom_id res chain seq x y z
N MET A 1 -2.90 5.51 37.09
CA MET A 1 -2.16 4.24 36.94
C MET A 1 -1.28 4.05 38.15
N ILE A 2 -1.36 2.86 38.75
CA ILE A 2 -0.43 2.45 39.81
C ILE A 2 0.87 2.07 39.11
N THR A 3 2.01 2.59 39.57
CA THR A 3 3.33 2.19 39.07
C THR A 3 3.92 1.19 40.06
N PHE A 4 4.30 0.01 39.58
CA PHE A 4 4.95 -1.04 40.38
C PHE A 4 6.47 -0.87 40.37
N THR A 5 7.16 -1.40 41.38
CA THR A 5 8.63 -1.53 41.37
C THR A 5 9.09 -2.53 40.29
N VAL A 6 10.39 -2.58 40.00
CA VAL A 6 10.93 -3.54 39.02
C VAL A 6 10.74 -4.97 39.54
N GLU A 7 11.04 -5.24 40.81
CA GLU A 7 10.77 -6.52 41.48
C GLU A 7 9.28 -6.93 41.38
N GLU A 8 8.35 -6.07 41.79
CA GLU A 8 6.91 -6.37 41.72
C GLU A 8 6.42 -6.59 40.28
N SER A 9 6.97 -5.87 39.31
CA SER A 9 6.62 -6.04 37.90
C SER A 9 7.09 -7.41 37.39
N TRP A 10 8.32 -7.81 37.74
CA TRP A 10 8.85 -9.12 37.37
C TRP A 10 8.07 -10.28 37.99
N ASP A 11 7.73 -10.21 39.28
CA ASP A 11 6.94 -11.26 39.93
C ASP A 11 5.58 -11.50 39.23
N ARG A 12 4.98 -10.43 38.70
CA ARG A 12 3.72 -10.48 37.94
C ARG A 12 3.93 -11.04 36.54
N ILE A 13 4.96 -10.58 35.84
CA ILE A 13 5.34 -11.09 34.52
C ILE A 13 5.64 -12.59 34.60
N GLU A 14 6.53 -13.02 35.50
CA GLU A 14 6.85 -14.43 35.73
C GLU A 14 5.60 -15.24 36.09
N GLY A 15 4.80 -14.74 37.04
CA GLY A 15 3.59 -15.41 37.50
C GLY A 15 2.55 -15.60 36.39
N TRP A 16 2.41 -14.62 35.49
CA TRP A 16 1.54 -14.72 34.32
C TRP A 16 2.11 -15.71 33.29
N LEU A 17 3.39 -15.57 32.93
CA LEU A 17 4.04 -16.43 31.94
C LEU A 17 4.05 -17.89 32.39
N ALA A 18 4.34 -18.17 33.65
CA ALA A 18 4.33 -19.54 34.18
C ALA A 18 2.95 -20.21 34.05
N ARG A 19 1.86 -19.44 34.15
CA ARG A 19 0.49 -19.95 34.03
C ARG A 19 0.01 -20.04 32.58
N HIS A 20 0.32 -19.04 31.76
CA HIS A 20 -0.31 -18.85 30.45
C HIS A 20 0.65 -19.11 29.28
N ALA A 21 1.94 -18.79 29.44
CA ALA A 21 2.97 -18.93 28.42
C ALA A 21 4.22 -19.67 28.94
N PRO A 22 4.11 -20.94 29.38
CA PRO A 22 5.21 -21.69 30.00
C PRO A 22 6.43 -21.91 29.09
N VAL A 23 6.25 -21.95 27.77
CA VAL A 23 7.38 -22.01 26.82
C VAL A 23 8.19 -20.73 26.90
N THR A 24 7.52 -19.56 26.86
CA THR A 24 8.17 -18.26 27.00
C THR A 24 8.79 -18.07 28.38
N HIS A 25 8.12 -18.50 29.44
CA HIS A 25 8.66 -18.48 30.80
C HIS A 25 9.99 -19.26 30.90
N GLY A 26 10.07 -20.42 30.25
CA GLY A 26 11.26 -21.26 30.25
C GLY A 26 12.50 -20.62 29.59
N LEU A 27 12.32 -19.54 28.83
CA LEU A 27 13.39 -18.83 28.12
C LEU A 27 13.88 -17.58 28.86
N LEU A 28 13.33 -17.26 30.03
CA LEU A 28 13.90 -16.25 30.91
C LEU A 28 15.23 -16.76 31.46
N ARG A 29 16.31 -16.02 31.21
CA ARG A 29 17.64 -16.39 31.70
C ARG A 29 17.70 -16.23 33.23
N PRO A 30 18.61 -16.96 33.92
CA PRO A 30 18.84 -16.73 35.34
C PRO A 30 19.39 -15.30 35.60
N PRO A 31 19.36 -14.84 36.87
CA PRO A 31 19.98 -13.59 37.29
C PRO A 31 21.42 -13.39 36.81
N ALA A 32 21.76 -12.17 36.41
CA ALA A 32 23.14 -11.76 36.20
C ALA A 32 23.90 -11.70 37.53
N ALA A 33 25.19 -12.02 37.53
CA ALA A 33 26.02 -11.81 38.72
C ALA A 33 26.38 -10.32 38.87
N LEU A 34 26.36 -9.81 40.10
CA LEU A 34 26.78 -8.43 40.41
C LEU A 34 28.19 -8.10 39.87
N ALA A 35 29.09 -9.08 39.86
CA ALA A 35 30.45 -8.92 39.35
C ALA A 35 30.46 -8.70 37.83
N ASP A 36 29.57 -9.36 37.10
CA ASP A 36 29.46 -9.24 35.64
C ASP A 36 28.83 -7.89 35.25
N ILE A 37 27.83 -7.42 36.00
CA ILE A 37 27.28 -6.06 35.85
C ILE A 37 28.38 -5.02 36.05
N ALA A 38 29.16 -5.12 37.12
CA ALA A 38 30.26 -4.20 37.40
C ALA A 38 31.35 -4.23 36.31
N ALA A 39 31.64 -5.42 35.75
CA ALA A 39 32.57 -5.56 34.64
C ALA A 39 32.03 -4.91 33.36
N ALA A 40 30.73 -5.02 33.08
CA ALA A 40 30.08 -4.37 31.95
C ALA A 40 30.08 -2.84 32.08
N GLU A 41 29.73 -2.31 33.27
CA GLU A 41 29.82 -0.87 33.58
C GLU A 41 31.23 -0.33 33.34
N LEU A 42 32.25 -1.05 33.83
CA LEU A 42 33.65 -0.69 33.63
C LEU A 42 34.07 -0.73 32.16
N ARG A 43 33.68 -1.78 31.42
CA ARG A 43 34.01 -1.96 30.01
C ARG A 43 33.39 -0.86 29.14
N LEU A 44 32.13 -0.53 29.39
CA LEU A 44 31.40 0.48 28.63
C LEU A 44 31.67 1.92 29.09
N GLY A 45 32.34 2.10 30.24
CA GLY A 45 32.67 3.41 30.79
C GLY A 45 31.44 4.19 31.26
N VAL A 46 30.37 3.51 31.67
CA VAL A 46 29.09 4.11 32.10
C VAL A 46 28.58 3.44 33.37
N SER A 47 27.75 4.14 34.12
CA SER A 47 26.99 3.55 35.23
C SER A 47 25.59 3.20 34.77
N PHE A 48 25.17 1.96 34.97
CA PHE A 48 23.85 1.48 34.63
C PHE A 48 22.80 2.12 35.57
N PRO A 49 21.63 2.53 35.04
CA PRO A 49 20.55 3.04 35.87
C PRO A 49 20.08 1.97 36.89
N PRO A 50 19.61 2.37 38.09
CA PRO A 50 19.17 1.42 39.12
C PRO A 50 18.18 0.38 38.63
N ASP A 51 17.14 0.81 37.90
CA ASP A 51 16.10 -0.07 37.34
C ASP A 51 16.68 -1.17 36.43
N LEU A 52 17.69 -0.83 35.62
CA LEU A 52 18.36 -1.79 34.73
C LEU A 52 19.13 -2.83 35.54
N LYS A 53 19.85 -2.40 36.59
CA LYS A 53 20.56 -3.35 37.47
C LYS A 53 19.59 -4.27 38.19
N GLU A 54 18.50 -3.73 38.74
CA GLU A 54 17.48 -4.52 39.42
C GLU A 54 16.86 -5.56 38.48
N SER A 55 16.55 -5.17 37.24
CA SER A 55 16.04 -6.08 36.23
C SER A 55 17.04 -7.18 35.85
N LEU A 56 18.31 -6.84 35.64
CA LEU A 56 19.37 -7.81 35.31
C LEU A 56 19.66 -8.78 36.45
N LEU A 57 19.52 -8.32 37.71
CA LEU A 57 19.61 -9.16 38.90
C LEU A 57 18.40 -10.09 39.07
N ARG A 58 17.34 -9.91 38.29
CA ARG A 58 16.21 -10.85 38.21
C ARG A 58 16.40 -11.81 37.03
N HIS A 59 16.67 -11.28 35.84
CA HIS A 59 16.95 -12.05 34.64
C HIS A 59 18.02 -11.37 33.78
N ASP A 60 19.05 -12.12 33.39
CA ASP A 60 20.08 -11.67 32.44
C ASP A 60 19.56 -11.70 30.98
N GLY A 61 18.44 -11.04 30.73
CA GLY A 61 17.72 -11.09 29.46
C GLY A 61 17.04 -12.44 29.21
N VAL A 62 17.05 -12.87 27.95
CA VAL A 62 16.34 -14.08 27.51
C VAL A 62 17.14 -14.93 26.54
N GLU A 63 16.84 -16.23 26.49
CA GLU A 63 17.33 -17.12 25.45
C GLU A 63 16.64 -16.77 24.11
N LEU A 64 17.41 -16.61 23.03
CA LEU A 64 16.93 -16.18 21.72
C LEU A 64 16.56 -17.38 20.85
N GLN A 65 15.27 -17.67 20.76
CA GLN A 65 14.70 -18.74 19.94
C GLN A 65 13.19 -18.51 19.72
N ASP A 66 12.52 -19.46 19.05
CA ASP A 66 11.06 -19.41 18.93
C ASP A 66 10.38 -19.39 20.32
N GLY A 67 9.44 -18.46 20.52
CA GLY A 67 8.71 -18.27 21.77
C GLY A 67 9.39 -17.39 22.83
N THR A 68 10.53 -16.76 22.53
CA THR A 68 11.22 -15.81 23.43
C THR A 68 10.31 -14.67 23.89
N LEU A 69 10.50 -14.18 25.12
CA LEU A 69 9.81 -12.98 25.61
C LEU A 69 10.25 -11.76 24.81
N GLN A 70 9.31 -11.08 24.18
CA GLN A 70 9.55 -9.88 23.39
C GLN A 70 8.60 -8.76 23.82
N LEU A 71 9.07 -7.52 23.77
CA LEU A 71 8.28 -6.31 23.97
C LEU A 71 7.76 -5.80 22.61
N ASP A 72 7.04 -6.66 21.90
CA ASP A 72 6.46 -6.36 20.58
C ASP A 72 7.49 -5.82 19.57
N TYR A 73 7.30 -4.61 19.01
CA TYR A 73 8.20 -3.99 18.05
C TYR A 73 9.61 -3.74 18.58
N TYR A 74 9.77 -3.72 19.90
CA TYR A 74 11.05 -3.51 20.54
C TYR A 74 11.84 -4.82 20.73
N GLY A 75 11.25 -5.98 20.42
CA GLY A 75 11.88 -7.29 20.47
C GLY A 75 12.34 -7.74 21.87
N PRO A 76 13.26 -8.72 21.97
CA PRO A 76 13.59 -9.38 23.24
C PRO A 76 14.43 -8.51 24.18
N LEU A 77 14.25 -8.71 25.49
CA LEU A 77 15.10 -8.07 26.52
C LEU A 77 16.54 -8.57 26.43
N SER A 78 17.48 -7.64 26.31
CA SER A 78 18.91 -7.95 26.19
C SER A 78 19.50 -8.39 27.53
N GLY A 79 20.34 -9.42 27.51
CA GLY A 79 21.25 -9.72 28.61
C GLY A 79 22.48 -8.82 28.59
N LEU A 80 23.34 -8.94 29.59
CA LEU A 80 24.57 -8.18 29.72
C LEU A 80 25.47 -8.31 28.48
N GLY A 81 25.60 -9.52 27.95
CA GLY A 81 26.40 -9.80 26.76
C GLY A 81 25.90 -9.01 25.55
N GLU A 82 24.59 -9.07 25.30
CA GLU A 82 23.93 -8.36 24.21
C GLU A 82 23.96 -6.83 24.39
N ILE A 83 23.77 -6.32 25.62
CA ILE A 83 23.89 -4.88 25.93
C ILE A 83 25.30 -4.37 25.60
N VAL A 84 26.33 -5.10 26.03
CA VAL A 84 27.73 -4.73 25.79
C VAL A 84 28.03 -4.75 24.29
N SER A 85 27.73 -5.85 23.60
CA SER A 85 28.03 -5.99 22.17
C SER A 85 27.28 -4.97 21.33
N SER A 86 26.01 -4.70 21.63
CA SER A 86 25.18 -3.75 20.88
C SER A 86 25.66 -2.31 21.10
N THR A 87 26.03 -1.97 22.33
CA THR A 87 26.56 -0.64 22.65
C THR A 87 27.90 -0.40 21.96
N GLU A 88 28.81 -1.37 21.97
CA GLU A 88 30.10 -1.25 21.26
C GLU A 88 29.91 -1.17 19.74
N PHE A 89 29.02 -1.98 19.18
CA PHE A 89 28.68 -1.93 17.76
C PHE A 89 28.14 -0.56 17.34
N LEU A 90 27.12 -0.05 18.04
CA LEU A 90 26.49 1.22 17.70
C LEU A 90 27.43 2.42 17.89
N ARG A 91 28.31 2.37 18.91
CA ARG A 91 29.38 3.35 19.06
C ARG A 91 30.36 3.31 17.88
N ALA A 92 30.77 2.12 17.45
CA ALA A 92 31.69 1.97 16.33
C ALA A 92 31.08 2.49 15.01
N VAL A 93 29.78 2.25 14.78
CA VAL A 93 29.09 2.81 13.60
C VAL A 93 28.99 4.34 13.66
N GLY A 94 28.78 4.89 14.86
CA GLY A 94 28.74 6.34 15.07
C GLY A 94 30.10 7.06 15.01
N GLU A 95 31.23 6.34 14.98
CA GLU A 95 32.56 6.98 14.94
C GLU A 95 32.75 7.85 13.69
N ASP A 96 32.18 7.45 12.54
CA ASP A 96 32.26 8.20 11.29
C ASP A 96 31.49 9.52 11.34
N ALA A 97 30.50 9.65 12.24
CA ALA A 97 29.71 10.87 12.44
C ALA A 97 30.24 11.75 13.59
N ALA A 98 31.19 11.25 14.40
CA ALA A 98 31.61 11.89 15.65
C ALA A 98 32.29 13.26 15.45
N GLU A 99 32.96 13.49 14.32
CA GLU A 99 33.58 14.79 14.00
C GLU A 99 32.51 15.87 13.75
N ASP A 100 31.45 15.54 13.02
CA ASP A 100 30.34 16.46 12.71
C ASP A 100 29.44 16.70 13.93
N GLU A 101 29.36 15.74 14.86
CA GLU A 101 28.53 15.81 16.06
C GLU A 101 29.21 16.50 17.27
N ALA A 102 30.51 16.79 17.19
CA ALA A 102 31.29 17.33 18.31
C ALA A 102 30.85 18.73 18.77
N GLU A 103 30.19 19.50 17.89
CA GLU A 103 29.70 20.85 18.18
C GLU A 103 28.27 20.88 18.75
N LEU A 104 27.56 19.74 18.75
CA LEU A 104 26.17 19.65 19.20
C LEU A 104 26.09 19.88 20.72
N ASN A 105 25.12 20.71 21.13
CA ASN A 105 24.80 20.88 22.54
C ASN A 105 24.04 19.64 23.11
N GLU A 106 23.73 19.63 24.41
CA GLU A 106 23.11 18.46 25.04
C GLU A 106 21.74 18.07 24.45
N GLU A 107 20.89 19.04 24.12
CA GLU A 107 19.58 18.80 23.51
C GLU A 107 19.75 18.32 22.06
N GLU A 108 20.64 18.99 21.31
CA GLU A 108 20.97 18.62 19.93
C GLU A 108 21.60 17.24 19.83
N ARG A 109 22.43 16.83 20.79
CA ARG A 109 23.00 15.47 20.84
C ARG A 109 21.96 14.41 21.12
N ASP A 110 20.91 14.74 21.86
CA ASP A 110 19.85 13.76 22.12
C ASP A 110 18.93 13.59 20.90
N GLU A 111 18.84 14.59 20.03
CA GLU A 111 18.01 14.57 18.82
C GLU A 111 18.77 14.15 17.54
N TYR A 112 19.99 14.64 17.34
CA TYR A 112 20.70 14.55 16.06
C TYR A 112 21.91 13.63 16.07
N ALA A 113 22.47 13.29 17.23
CA ALA A 113 23.61 12.37 17.27
C ALA A 113 23.17 10.94 16.93
N TYR A 114 23.94 10.26 16.11
CA TYR A 114 23.65 8.90 15.67
C TYR A 114 23.55 7.94 16.86
N TRP A 115 24.58 7.90 17.72
CA TRP A 115 24.56 7.12 18.95
C TRP A 115 25.43 7.74 20.06
N PRO A 116 24.86 8.60 20.92
CA PRO A 116 25.53 9.10 22.11
C PRO A 116 26.17 7.99 22.95
N HIS A 117 27.41 8.22 23.37
CA HIS A 117 28.18 7.27 24.18
C HIS A 117 27.44 6.81 25.44
N GLU A 118 26.58 7.65 26.03
CA GLU A 118 25.80 7.35 27.22
C GLU A 118 24.48 6.62 26.96
N ARG A 119 24.33 5.92 25.83
CA ARG A 119 23.14 5.10 25.54
C ARG A 119 23.47 3.62 25.58
N LEU A 120 22.57 2.85 26.18
CA LEU A 120 22.62 1.39 26.25
C LEU A 120 21.40 0.84 25.53
N LEU A 121 21.60 0.01 24.51
CA LEU A 121 20.51 -0.72 23.87
C LEU A 121 20.12 -1.90 24.77
N VAL A 122 18.89 -1.89 25.31
CA VAL A 122 18.41 -2.85 26.34
C VAL A 122 17.39 -3.85 25.81
N THR A 123 17.03 -3.75 24.54
CA THR A 123 16.35 -4.82 23.79
C THR A 123 17.07 -5.03 22.45
N LEU A 124 16.76 -6.12 21.76
CA LEU A 124 17.14 -6.30 20.36
C LEU A 124 15.90 -6.11 19.49
N GLY A 125 16.07 -5.71 18.23
CA GLY A 125 14.94 -5.62 17.28
C GLY A 125 14.27 -6.97 17.05
N ILE A 126 13.16 -6.98 16.31
CA ILE A 126 12.45 -8.24 15.95
C ILE A 126 13.39 -9.23 15.23
N GLY A 127 14.37 -8.73 14.46
CA GLY A 127 15.42 -9.52 13.83
C GLY A 127 16.53 -10.02 14.78
N TRP A 128 16.41 -9.76 16.08
CA TRP A 128 17.39 -10.09 17.14
C TRP A 128 18.78 -9.54 16.86
N GLN A 129 18.83 -8.32 16.34
CA GLN A 129 20.04 -7.60 15.99
C GLN A 129 20.03 -6.20 16.60
N SER A 130 21.19 -5.57 16.66
CA SER A 130 21.39 -4.24 17.24
C SER A 130 20.94 -3.09 16.33
N SER A 131 20.00 -3.32 15.41
CA SER A 131 19.43 -2.28 14.51
C SER A 131 18.28 -1.52 15.13
N ASP A 132 17.52 -2.16 16.02
CA ASP A 132 16.29 -1.61 16.56
C ASP A 132 16.13 -1.97 18.04
N GLY A 133 15.33 -1.20 18.77
CA GLY A 133 14.92 -1.55 20.13
C GLY A 133 14.77 -0.36 21.06
N LEU A 134 14.67 -0.65 22.36
CA LEU A 134 14.68 0.34 23.43
C LEU A 134 16.11 0.60 23.88
N PHE A 135 16.41 1.86 24.17
CA PHE A 135 17.65 2.27 24.82
C PHE A 135 17.39 2.98 26.13
N LEU A 136 18.38 2.96 27.01
CA LEU A 136 18.42 3.76 28.24
C LEU A 136 19.54 4.80 28.16
N ALA A 137 19.24 6.02 28.58
CA ALA A 137 20.24 7.05 28.77
C ALA A 137 20.90 6.92 30.15
N THR A 138 22.23 6.83 30.19
CA THR A 138 23.04 6.71 31.42
C THR A 138 23.64 8.03 31.86
N ARG A 139 23.56 9.09 31.03
CA ARG A 139 24.13 10.41 31.34
C ARG A 139 23.49 10.96 32.61
N PRO A 140 24.27 11.44 33.60
CA PRO A 140 23.72 12.17 34.74
C PRO A 140 22.98 13.43 34.26
N GLY A 141 21.75 13.63 34.70
CA GLY A 141 20.94 14.76 34.25
C GLY A 141 19.45 14.43 34.20
N PRO A 142 18.62 15.30 33.59
CA PRO A 142 17.16 15.13 33.53
C PRO A 142 16.71 13.91 32.74
N HIS A 143 17.58 13.31 31.92
CA HIS A 143 17.30 12.12 31.14
C HIS A 143 17.97 10.85 31.69
N HIS A 144 18.63 10.91 32.86
CA HIS A 144 19.23 9.72 33.46
C HIS A 144 18.18 8.64 33.73
N GLY A 145 18.39 7.43 33.19
CA GLY A 145 17.46 6.31 33.28
C GLY A 145 16.26 6.39 32.35
N ARG A 146 16.14 7.43 31.51
CA ARG A 146 15.01 7.59 30.59
C ARG A 146 15.10 6.60 29.43
N VAL A 147 13.94 6.08 29.01
CA VAL A 147 13.80 5.14 27.90
C VAL A 147 13.55 5.88 26.59
N GLY A 148 14.35 5.56 25.58
CA GLY A 148 14.10 5.92 24.20
C GLY A 148 13.95 4.70 23.31
N ARG A 149 13.56 4.93 22.07
CA ARG A 149 13.52 3.92 21.01
C ARG A 149 14.52 4.30 19.92
N TYR A 150 15.08 3.29 19.30
CA TYR A 150 15.97 3.40 18.16
C TYR A 150 15.46 2.48 17.06
N PHE A 151 15.40 3.02 15.84
CA PHE A 151 15.19 2.27 14.62
C PHE A 151 16.20 2.76 13.59
N ASP A 152 16.83 1.86 12.84
CA ASP A 152 17.89 2.25 11.91
C ASP A 152 17.38 3.21 10.81
N GLU A 153 16.09 3.15 10.45
CA GLU A 153 15.50 3.98 9.39
C GLU A 153 15.07 5.37 9.88
N THR A 154 14.77 5.52 11.18
CA THR A 154 14.19 6.76 11.73
C THR A 154 15.07 7.42 12.80
N GLY A 155 16.14 6.74 13.22
CA GLY A 155 17.03 7.20 14.27
C GLY A 155 16.45 7.00 15.68
N SER A 156 16.99 7.75 16.63
CA SER A 156 16.65 7.64 18.05
C SER A 156 15.67 8.71 18.52
N THR A 157 14.70 8.37 19.35
CA THR A 157 13.82 9.36 20.01
C THR A 157 13.38 8.89 21.38
N PHE A 158 13.25 9.81 22.34
CA PHE A 158 12.74 9.43 23.67
C PHE A 158 11.26 9.05 23.65
N THR A 159 10.92 8.01 24.40
CA THR A 159 9.54 7.58 24.60
C THR A 159 8.87 8.41 25.72
N PRO A 160 7.54 8.27 25.89
CA PRO A 160 6.84 8.78 27.07
C PRO A 160 7.22 8.07 28.38
N TRP A 161 7.85 6.89 28.31
CA TRP A 161 8.26 6.16 29.51
C TRP A 161 9.45 6.84 30.19
N SER A 162 9.27 7.14 31.48
CA SER A 162 10.28 7.82 32.29
C SER A 162 11.45 6.93 32.70
N GLY A 163 11.31 5.60 32.59
CA GLY A 163 12.35 4.63 32.94
C GLY A 163 11.91 3.18 32.75
N LEU A 164 12.84 2.25 32.91
CA LEU A 164 12.60 0.82 32.69
C LEU A 164 11.56 0.26 33.67
N GLN A 165 11.53 0.74 34.93
CA GLN A 165 10.47 0.40 35.87
C GLN A 165 9.08 0.61 35.26
N ARG A 166 8.89 1.73 34.54
CA ARG A 166 7.60 2.06 33.96
C ARG A 166 7.25 1.14 32.80
N VAL A 167 8.23 0.83 31.95
CA VAL A 167 8.06 -0.13 30.84
C VAL A 167 7.62 -1.49 31.38
N LEU A 168 8.32 -2.03 32.38
CA LEU A 168 7.98 -3.33 32.99
C LEU A 168 6.63 -3.30 33.71
N SER A 169 6.31 -2.22 34.43
CA SER A 169 5.03 -2.05 35.12
C SER A 169 3.86 -1.99 34.14
N ASP A 170 3.99 -1.25 33.04
CA ASP A 170 2.96 -1.15 32.01
C ASP A 170 2.83 -2.49 31.26
N PHE A 171 3.94 -3.20 31.01
CA PHE A 171 3.93 -4.53 30.40
C PHE A 171 3.26 -5.59 31.29
N ALA A 172 3.59 -5.61 32.59
CA ALA A 172 2.96 -6.50 33.56
C ALA A 172 1.44 -6.28 33.62
N THR A 173 1.01 -5.01 33.61
CA THR A 173 -0.41 -4.65 33.58
C THR A 173 -1.07 -5.12 32.29
N ALA A 174 -0.41 -4.92 31.14
CA ALA A 174 -0.92 -5.37 29.85
C ALA A 174 -1.12 -6.89 29.78
N LEU A 175 -0.18 -7.67 30.31
CA LEU A 175 -0.30 -9.14 30.39
C LEU A 175 -1.50 -9.57 31.25
N GLU A 176 -1.62 -9.03 32.46
CA GLU A 176 -2.63 -9.47 33.42
C GLU A 176 -4.05 -9.02 33.07
N ASP A 177 -4.19 -7.78 32.59
CA ASP A 177 -5.49 -7.18 32.29
C ASP A 177 -5.93 -7.38 30.83
N GLY A 178 -5.06 -7.95 29.98
CA GLY A 178 -5.30 -8.12 28.54
C GLY A 178 -5.39 -6.79 27.78
N LEU A 179 -4.63 -5.79 28.23
CA LEU A 179 -4.63 -4.44 27.65
C LEU A 179 -3.54 -4.28 26.60
N SER A 180 -3.67 -3.27 25.73
CA SER A 180 -2.63 -2.93 24.79
C SER A 180 -1.38 -2.37 25.49
N PHE A 181 -0.21 -2.88 25.14
CA PHE A 181 1.10 -2.33 25.41
C PHE A 181 1.63 -1.68 24.12
N ASP A 182 1.76 -0.35 24.12
CA ASP A 182 2.18 0.45 22.95
C ASP A 182 1.43 0.14 21.65
N GLY A 183 0.11 -0.08 21.76
CA GLY A 183 -0.78 -0.33 20.62
C GLY A 183 -0.93 -1.80 20.23
N ARG A 184 -0.25 -2.75 20.88
CA ARG A 184 -0.45 -4.19 20.66
C ARG A 184 -0.77 -4.94 21.94
N THR A 185 -1.59 -5.97 21.86
CA THR A 185 -2.05 -6.74 23.00
C THR A 185 -1.22 -8.01 23.14
N PRO A 186 -0.54 -8.21 24.28
CA PRO A 186 0.13 -9.47 24.56
C PRO A 186 -0.89 -10.55 24.90
N LEU A 187 -0.77 -11.72 24.26
CA LEU A 187 -1.68 -12.85 24.44
C LEU A 187 -0.90 -14.14 24.64
N ALA A 188 -1.52 -15.13 25.25
CA ALA A 188 -0.97 -16.48 25.35
C ALA A 188 -1.60 -17.39 24.29
N HIS A 189 -0.77 -18.02 23.46
CA HIS A 189 -1.22 -19.04 22.50
C HIS A 189 -0.24 -20.20 22.47
N GLU A 190 -0.75 -21.43 22.59
CA GLU A 190 0.04 -22.66 22.63
C GLU A 190 1.22 -22.62 23.64
N GLY A 191 1.01 -21.94 24.76
CA GLY A 191 2.01 -21.79 25.81
C GLY A 191 3.15 -20.82 25.48
N ARG A 192 3.01 -20.00 24.44
CA ARG A 192 3.92 -18.91 24.06
C ARG A 192 3.24 -17.55 24.23
N LEU A 193 4.04 -16.52 24.49
CA LEU A 193 3.62 -15.12 24.36
C LEU A 193 3.60 -14.76 22.87
N ILE A 194 2.46 -14.26 22.41
CA ILE A 194 2.27 -13.72 21.07
C ILE A 194 1.75 -12.28 21.17
N TRP A 195 1.79 -11.56 20.05
CA TRP A 195 1.35 -10.18 19.96
C TRP A 195 0.32 -10.03 18.84
N ASP A 196 -0.82 -9.44 19.16
CA ASP A 196 -1.86 -9.13 18.17
C ASP A 196 -2.36 -7.69 18.37
N THR A 197 -3.18 -7.20 17.44
CA THR A 197 -3.71 -5.84 17.50
C THR A 197 -5.23 -5.91 17.45
N ASP A 198 -5.91 -5.29 18.42
CA ASP A 198 -7.35 -5.15 18.35
C ASP A 198 -7.71 -4.04 17.37
N GLY A 199 -8.15 -4.44 16.19
CA GLY A 199 -8.49 -3.53 15.11
C GLY A 199 -9.92 -3.05 15.22
N THR A 200 -10.14 -1.75 15.11
CA THR A 200 -11.47 -1.19 14.83
C THR A 200 -11.39 -0.22 13.66
N VAL A 201 -12.42 -0.25 12.81
CA VAL A 201 -12.59 0.73 11.73
C VAL A 201 -13.75 1.66 12.05
N VAL A 202 -13.73 2.86 11.45
CA VAL A 202 -14.88 3.76 11.50
C VAL A 202 -16.07 3.06 10.86
N ALA A 203 -17.20 3.00 11.58
CA ALA A 203 -18.39 2.29 11.13
C ALA A 203 -19.04 2.93 9.89
N ASP A 204 -18.98 4.26 9.78
CA ASP A 204 -19.53 5.02 8.65
C ASP A 204 -18.45 5.95 8.08
N PRO A 205 -17.48 5.41 7.31
CA PRO A 205 -16.43 6.20 6.71
C PRO A 205 -16.99 7.05 5.58
N ALA A 206 -16.42 8.24 5.38
CA ALA A 206 -16.83 9.14 4.32
C ALA A 206 -16.70 8.46 2.94
N SER A 207 -17.79 8.48 2.15
CA SER A 207 -17.80 7.99 0.77
C SER A 207 -17.23 9.04 -0.18
N ALA A 208 -16.13 8.71 -0.85
CA ALA A 208 -15.53 9.56 -1.87
C ALA A 208 -16.42 9.61 -3.13
N LEU A 209 -17.13 8.52 -3.43
CA LEU A 209 -18.05 8.48 -4.57
C LEU A 209 -19.32 9.32 -4.34
N ASP A 210 -19.86 9.37 -3.13
CA ASP A 210 -21.01 10.22 -2.79
C ASP A 210 -20.63 11.71 -2.85
N VAL A 211 -19.45 12.07 -2.33
CA VAL A 211 -18.88 13.42 -2.47
C VAL A 211 -18.75 13.79 -3.95
N ALA A 212 -18.27 12.87 -4.78
CA ALA A 212 -18.13 13.09 -6.22
C ALA A 212 -19.47 13.17 -6.95
N ALA A 213 -20.47 12.40 -6.54
CA ALA A 213 -21.82 12.46 -7.10
C ALA A 213 -22.50 13.81 -6.84
N ALA A 214 -22.16 14.49 -5.73
CA ALA A 214 -22.64 15.83 -5.41
C ALA A 214 -21.84 16.95 -6.12
N ALA A 215 -20.62 16.66 -6.58
CA ALA A 215 -19.78 17.63 -7.28
C ALA A 215 -20.26 17.88 -8.72
N PRO A 216 -20.22 19.12 -9.25
CA PRO A 216 -20.47 19.35 -10.65
C PRO A 216 -19.28 18.88 -11.50
N GLU A 217 -19.55 18.27 -12.66
CA GLU A 217 -18.51 18.01 -13.64
C GLU A 217 -18.00 19.36 -14.20
N PRO A 218 -16.68 19.63 -14.18
CA PRO A 218 -16.13 20.88 -14.72
C PRO A 218 -16.48 21.02 -16.20
N GLN A 219 -16.56 22.26 -16.69
CA GLN A 219 -16.71 22.56 -18.11
C GLN A 219 -15.47 23.29 -18.59
N ILE A 220 -15.00 23.00 -19.80
CA ILE A 220 -13.96 23.82 -20.45
C ILE A 220 -14.51 25.27 -20.50
N PRO A 221 -13.75 26.27 -20.00
CA PRO A 221 -14.14 27.66 -20.11
C PRO A 221 -14.38 28.02 -21.59
N ALA A 222 -15.44 28.77 -21.88
CA ALA A 222 -15.62 29.32 -23.21
C ALA A 222 -14.35 30.11 -23.59
N ALA A 223 -13.77 29.83 -24.76
CA ALA A 223 -12.57 30.50 -25.23
C ALA A 223 -12.72 32.01 -25.06
N GLU A 224 -11.85 32.64 -24.28
CA GLU A 224 -11.80 34.11 -24.24
C GLU A 224 -11.57 34.61 -25.67
N PRO A 225 -12.25 35.69 -26.10
CA PRO A 225 -12.00 36.26 -27.40
C PRO A 225 -10.51 36.55 -27.50
N ALA A 226 -9.86 35.96 -28.53
CA ALA A 226 -8.43 36.12 -28.74
C ALA A 226 -8.07 37.60 -28.62
N PRO A 227 -7.06 37.97 -27.81
CA PRO A 227 -6.63 39.35 -27.75
C PRO A 227 -6.35 39.83 -29.17
N PRO A 228 -6.72 41.07 -29.53
CA PRO A 228 -6.54 41.58 -30.88
C PRO A 228 -5.08 41.36 -31.29
N ALA A 229 -4.88 40.80 -32.48
CA ALA A 229 -3.55 40.56 -33.01
C ALA A 229 -2.72 41.86 -32.90
N PRO A 230 -1.47 41.80 -32.43
CA PRO A 230 -0.61 42.97 -32.35
C PRO A 230 -0.53 43.64 -33.73
N GLN A 231 -0.76 44.95 -33.78
CA GLN A 231 -0.55 45.73 -34.99
C GLN A 231 0.94 45.68 -35.38
N PRO A 232 1.25 45.51 -36.66
CA PRO A 232 2.63 45.30 -37.14
C PRO A 232 3.59 46.45 -36.79
N ASP A 233 3.08 47.65 -36.50
CA ASP A 233 3.87 48.87 -36.30
C ASP A 233 3.95 49.31 -34.81
N GLY A 234 3.49 48.48 -33.88
CA GLY A 234 3.51 48.77 -32.45
C GLY A 234 4.81 48.37 -31.75
N VAL A 235 5.32 49.21 -30.86
CA VAL A 235 6.41 48.84 -29.92
C VAL A 235 5.78 48.09 -28.75
N TYR A 236 6.01 46.77 -28.68
CA TYR A 236 5.51 45.92 -27.60
C TYR A 236 6.60 45.70 -26.55
N GLY A 237 6.28 45.98 -25.29
CA GLY A 237 7.10 45.56 -24.14
C GLY A 237 6.73 44.13 -23.75
N VAL A 238 7.66 43.18 -23.94
CA VAL A 238 7.52 41.82 -23.41
C VAL A 238 8.00 41.83 -21.96
N PHE A 239 7.08 41.64 -21.02
CA PHE A 239 7.40 41.43 -19.62
C PHE A 239 7.39 39.94 -19.32
N THR A 240 8.57 39.34 -19.17
CA THR A 240 8.73 38.01 -18.60
C THR A 240 8.80 38.14 -17.08
N LEU A 241 7.68 37.86 -16.39
CA LEU A 241 7.68 37.70 -14.94
C LEU A 241 8.26 36.32 -14.61
N GLY A 242 9.55 36.32 -14.27
CA GLY A 242 10.28 35.12 -13.89
C GLY A 242 9.81 34.57 -12.55
N SER A 243 9.27 33.35 -12.58
CA SER A 243 9.42 32.40 -11.48
C SER A 243 10.06 31.14 -12.07
N GLY A 244 11.39 31.07 -11.97
CA GLY A 244 12.19 29.86 -12.25
C GLY A 244 12.52 29.57 -13.72
N GLY A 245 13.82 29.56 -14.04
CA GLY A 245 14.40 28.79 -15.16
C GLY A 245 14.19 29.32 -16.59
N PHE A 246 15.21 29.18 -17.43
CA PHE A 246 15.15 29.40 -18.90
C PHE A 246 14.23 28.40 -19.64
N PHE A 247 13.62 27.48 -18.90
CA PHE A 247 12.51 26.65 -19.31
C PHE A 247 11.38 27.05 -18.35
N GLY A 248 10.26 27.58 -18.89
CA GLY A 248 9.03 27.69 -18.08
C GLY A 248 8.64 26.30 -17.54
N PRO A 249 7.65 26.20 -16.63
CA PRO A 249 7.15 24.88 -16.24
C PRO A 249 6.86 24.10 -17.53
N GLU A 250 7.64 23.04 -17.74
CA GLU A 250 7.51 22.21 -18.91
C GLU A 250 6.05 21.72 -18.90
N PRO A 251 5.25 21.99 -19.94
CA PRO A 251 3.90 21.45 -19.97
C PRO A 251 4.05 19.95 -19.80
N ALA A 252 3.40 19.39 -18.77
CA ALA A 252 3.49 17.97 -18.48
C ALA A 252 3.31 17.20 -19.80
N PRO A 253 4.24 16.30 -20.16
CA PRO A 253 4.18 15.63 -21.44
C PRO A 253 2.79 15.00 -21.57
N PRO A 254 2.09 15.16 -22.71
CA PRO A 254 0.76 14.61 -22.86
C PRO A 254 0.86 13.09 -22.65
N VAL A 255 0.32 12.61 -21.54
CA VAL A 255 0.10 11.18 -21.32
C VAL A 255 -0.93 10.78 -22.37
N GLN A 256 -0.47 10.22 -23.49
CA GLN A 256 -1.37 9.55 -24.41
C GLN A 256 -1.70 8.19 -23.81
N PRO A 257 -2.98 7.89 -23.67
CA PRO A 257 -3.38 6.70 -22.96
C PRO A 257 -3.19 5.47 -23.80
N ASP A 258 -3.10 4.33 -23.11
CA ASP A 258 -3.31 3.05 -23.76
C ASP A 258 -4.60 3.11 -24.59
N VAL A 259 -4.58 2.43 -25.73
CA VAL A 259 -5.75 2.32 -26.63
C VAL A 259 -6.06 0.86 -26.88
N VAL A 260 -7.34 0.55 -26.89
CA VAL A 260 -7.86 -0.76 -27.29
C VAL A 260 -8.74 -0.60 -28.51
N PHE A 261 -8.62 -1.54 -29.45
CA PHE A 261 -9.45 -1.69 -30.63
C PHE A 261 -10.20 -3.00 -30.51
N VAL A 262 -11.51 -2.99 -30.74
CA VAL A 262 -12.38 -4.16 -30.66
C VAL A 262 -13.21 -4.26 -31.93
N THR A 263 -13.24 -5.43 -32.55
CA THR A 263 -13.97 -5.62 -33.81
C THR A 263 -15.43 -5.97 -33.58
N GLY A 264 -16.31 -5.55 -34.49
CA GLY A 264 -17.68 -6.03 -34.57
C GLY A 264 -18.64 -5.56 -33.48
N ILE A 265 -18.23 -4.62 -32.62
CA ILE A 265 -19.08 -4.01 -31.58
C ILE A 265 -19.11 -2.49 -31.73
N ASP A 266 -20.20 -1.85 -31.33
CA ASP A 266 -20.31 -0.38 -31.36
C ASP A 266 -19.64 0.28 -30.13
N PRO A 267 -19.35 1.60 -30.16
CA PRO A 267 -18.69 2.28 -29.06
C PRO A 267 -19.45 2.26 -27.73
N GLY A 268 -20.79 2.16 -27.75
CA GLY A 268 -21.60 2.03 -26.54
C GLY A 268 -21.41 0.66 -25.89
N GLU A 269 -21.53 -0.41 -26.67
CA GLU A 269 -21.24 -1.77 -26.19
C GLU A 269 -19.79 -1.90 -25.68
N LEU A 270 -18.84 -1.26 -26.36
CA LEU A 270 -17.44 -1.20 -25.90
C LEU A 270 -17.33 -0.58 -24.50
N LEU A 271 -17.99 0.55 -24.24
CA LEU A 271 -18.01 1.17 -22.92
C LEU A 271 -18.69 0.28 -21.87
N ASP A 272 -19.77 -0.41 -22.24
CA ASP A 272 -20.48 -1.31 -21.33
C ASP A 272 -19.60 -2.52 -20.93
N ARG A 273 -18.88 -3.13 -21.87
CA ARG A 273 -17.91 -4.20 -21.59
C ARG A 273 -16.75 -3.75 -20.69
N LEU A 274 -16.37 -2.46 -20.78
CA LEU A 274 -15.37 -1.83 -19.90
C LEU A 274 -15.92 -1.54 -18.48
N GLY A 275 -17.22 -1.71 -18.25
CA GLY A 275 -17.85 -1.41 -16.97
C GLY A 275 -18.19 0.07 -16.80
N SER A 276 -18.74 0.71 -17.84
CA SER A 276 -19.18 2.11 -17.77
C SER A 276 -20.17 2.34 -16.63
N VAL A 277 -20.08 3.51 -15.99
CA VAL A 277 -21.10 3.99 -15.05
C VAL A 277 -22.16 4.74 -15.86
N PRO A 278 -23.39 4.19 -16.04
CA PRO A 278 -24.35 4.73 -17.01
C PRO A 278 -24.73 6.19 -16.75
N ALA A 279 -24.81 6.60 -15.48
CA ALA A 279 -25.12 7.98 -15.08
C ALA A 279 -24.09 9.02 -15.56
N THR A 280 -22.90 8.57 -15.96
CA THR A 280 -21.78 9.43 -16.40
C THR A 280 -21.59 9.41 -17.92
N ALA A 281 -22.34 8.56 -18.62
CA ALA A 281 -22.22 8.33 -20.04
C ALA A 281 -22.74 9.53 -20.85
N ARG A 282 -21.82 10.23 -21.52
CA ARG A 282 -22.14 11.34 -22.43
C ARG A 282 -20.98 11.63 -23.38
N PRO A 283 -21.24 12.25 -24.56
CA PRO A 283 -20.17 12.62 -25.46
C PRO A 283 -19.21 13.68 -24.87
N ARG A 284 -17.88 13.48 -25.00
CA ARG A 284 -16.85 14.45 -24.57
C ARG A 284 -15.72 14.58 -25.59
N SER A 285 -15.19 15.78 -25.75
CA SER A 285 -13.89 15.99 -26.41
C SER A 285 -12.76 15.44 -25.53
N ARG A 286 -11.57 15.26 -26.09
CA ARG A 286 -10.40 14.78 -25.34
C ARG A 286 -10.08 15.70 -24.17
N GLU A 287 -10.04 17.00 -24.44
CA GLU A 287 -9.75 18.03 -23.44
C GLU A 287 -10.79 17.99 -22.29
N GLN A 288 -12.07 17.88 -22.63
CA GLN A 288 -13.14 17.85 -21.64
C GLN A 288 -13.04 16.59 -20.79
N ALA A 289 -12.77 15.44 -21.40
CA ALA A 289 -12.59 14.17 -20.70
C ALA A 289 -11.40 14.22 -19.73
N ARG A 290 -10.25 14.77 -20.14
CA ARG A 290 -9.07 14.95 -19.29
C ARG A 290 -9.34 15.88 -18.11
N LEU A 291 -9.99 17.02 -18.38
CA LEU A 291 -10.41 17.96 -17.34
C LEU A 291 -11.35 17.28 -16.33
N SER A 292 -12.31 16.49 -16.82
CA SER A 292 -13.27 15.79 -15.98
C SER A 292 -12.60 14.68 -15.15
N ALA A 293 -11.65 13.94 -15.75
CA ALA A 293 -10.91 12.86 -15.10
C ALA A 293 -10.05 13.34 -13.93
N GLY A 294 -9.47 14.54 -14.04
CA GLY A 294 -8.68 15.15 -12.97
C GLY A 294 -9.50 15.85 -11.88
N ALA A 295 -10.82 15.92 -12.02
CA ALA A 295 -11.68 16.67 -11.11
C ALA A 295 -12.22 15.81 -9.96
N PRO A 296 -12.62 16.43 -8.83
CA PRO A 296 -13.28 15.73 -7.73
C PRO A 296 -14.49 14.90 -8.17
N TRP A 297 -15.22 15.35 -9.20
CA TRP A 297 -16.35 14.63 -9.81
C TRP A 297 -15.98 13.21 -10.31
N ALA A 298 -14.74 13.00 -10.77
CA ALA A 298 -14.31 11.66 -11.20
C ALA A 298 -14.01 10.73 -10.02
N ALA A 299 -13.67 11.27 -8.84
CA ALA A 299 -13.20 10.49 -7.68
C ALA A 299 -12.11 9.46 -8.08
N HIS A 300 -11.14 9.88 -8.88
CA HIS A 300 -10.04 9.03 -9.38
C HIS A 300 -10.49 7.80 -10.21
N ARG A 301 -11.76 7.70 -10.60
CA ARG A 301 -12.22 6.65 -11.52
C ARG A 301 -11.65 6.86 -12.92
N PRO A 302 -11.33 5.78 -13.65
CA PRO A 302 -10.86 5.89 -15.03
C PRO A 302 -11.90 6.56 -15.92
N MET A 303 -11.47 7.51 -16.75
CA MET A 303 -12.31 8.15 -17.76
C MET A 303 -11.94 7.59 -19.12
N VAL A 304 -12.93 7.10 -19.86
CA VAL A 304 -12.72 6.52 -21.19
C VAL A 304 -13.56 7.26 -22.23
N ARG A 305 -12.98 7.46 -23.41
CA ARG A 305 -13.66 7.88 -24.64
C ARG A 305 -13.66 6.72 -25.62
N ALA A 306 -14.77 6.50 -26.33
CA ALA A 306 -14.92 5.45 -27.32
C ALA A 306 -15.47 6.00 -28.64
N GLY A 307 -14.88 5.54 -29.75
CA GLY A 307 -15.26 5.92 -31.11
C GLY A 307 -15.18 4.75 -32.07
N SER A 308 -15.58 4.96 -33.31
CA SER A 308 -15.47 3.96 -34.38
C SER A 308 -14.33 4.31 -35.33
N CYS A 309 -13.63 3.31 -35.84
CA CYS A 309 -12.51 3.49 -36.77
C CYS A 309 -12.45 2.34 -37.80
N GLY A 310 -11.87 2.63 -38.96
CA GLY A 310 -11.74 1.65 -40.05
C GLY A 310 -13.06 0.94 -40.44
N ASN A 311 -12.92 -0.28 -40.96
CA ASN A 311 -14.06 -1.09 -41.39
C ASN A 311 -14.52 -2.03 -40.26
N GLY A 312 -15.40 -1.54 -39.38
CA GLY A 312 -16.06 -2.35 -38.36
C GLY A 312 -15.28 -2.52 -37.06
N TRP A 313 -14.39 -1.58 -36.74
CA TRP A 313 -13.72 -1.52 -35.44
C TRP A 313 -14.27 -0.36 -34.60
N SER A 314 -14.33 -0.59 -33.30
CA SER A 314 -14.46 0.46 -32.29
C SER A 314 -13.17 0.55 -31.50
N TYR A 315 -12.84 1.73 -30.99
CA TYR A 315 -11.66 1.96 -30.17
C TYR A 315 -12.03 2.70 -28.90
N ALA A 316 -11.22 2.54 -27.86
CA ALA A 316 -11.34 3.29 -26.63
C ALA A 316 -9.98 3.85 -26.17
N THR A 317 -9.97 5.10 -25.72
CA THR A 317 -8.82 5.80 -25.14
C THR A 317 -9.12 6.17 -23.69
N GLN A 318 -8.17 5.93 -22.78
CA GLN A 318 -8.33 6.25 -21.36
C GLN A 318 -7.81 7.65 -21.00
N GLU A 319 -8.64 8.68 -21.01
CA GLU A 319 -8.17 10.06 -20.84
C GLU A 319 -7.72 10.45 -19.42
N GLY A 320 -7.87 9.58 -18.43
CA GLY A 320 -7.32 9.77 -17.09
C GLY A 320 -7.75 8.69 -16.10
N GLY A 321 -7.26 8.78 -14.87
CA GLY A 321 -7.42 7.76 -13.82
C GLY A 321 -6.47 6.56 -14.01
N ASP A 322 -6.68 5.51 -13.21
CA ASP A 322 -5.80 4.33 -13.19
C ASP A 322 -5.86 3.54 -14.50
N ALA A 323 -4.70 3.05 -14.95
CA ALA A 323 -4.59 2.20 -16.14
C ALA A 323 -5.52 0.98 -16.07
N GLN A 324 -6.36 0.79 -17.09
CA GLN A 324 -7.27 -0.36 -17.20
C GLN A 324 -6.93 -1.29 -18.35
N PHE A 325 -6.36 -0.78 -19.44
CA PHE A 325 -6.21 -1.55 -20.69
C PHE A 325 -5.03 -2.51 -20.70
N ASP A 326 -4.19 -2.49 -19.66
CA ASP A 326 -3.16 -3.49 -19.42
C ASP A 326 -3.65 -4.70 -18.63
N ARG A 327 -4.84 -4.62 -18.05
CA ARG A 327 -5.40 -5.63 -17.15
C ARG A 327 -5.96 -6.82 -17.95
N PRO A 328 -5.51 -8.06 -17.68
CA PRO A 328 -6.00 -9.26 -18.37
C PRO A 328 -7.52 -9.43 -18.31
N GLU A 329 -8.15 -9.06 -17.20
CA GLU A 329 -9.59 -9.20 -16.96
C GLU A 329 -10.40 -8.27 -17.84
N VAL A 330 -9.86 -7.06 -18.08
CA VAL A 330 -10.45 -6.07 -18.99
C VAL A 330 -10.34 -6.60 -20.42
N LEU A 331 -9.14 -6.99 -20.86
CA LEU A 331 -8.94 -7.48 -22.22
C LEU A 331 -9.70 -8.79 -22.50
N GLY A 332 -9.78 -9.67 -21.50
CA GLY A 332 -10.58 -10.89 -21.53
C GLY A 332 -12.07 -10.61 -21.71
N ARG A 333 -12.63 -9.63 -20.98
CA ARG A 333 -14.01 -9.16 -21.17
C ARG A 333 -14.23 -8.55 -22.56
N LEU A 334 -13.32 -7.69 -23.01
CA LEU A 334 -13.43 -7.03 -24.31
C LEU A 334 -13.41 -8.04 -25.47
N SER A 335 -12.57 -9.06 -25.39
CA SER A 335 -12.39 -10.06 -26.45
C SER A 335 -13.43 -11.17 -26.45
N ARG A 336 -14.43 -11.18 -25.57
CA ARG A 336 -15.48 -12.23 -25.58
C ARG A 336 -16.26 -12.22 -26.89
N GLY A 337 -16.18 -13.32 -27.65
CA GLY A 337 -16.88 -13.47 -28.94
C GLY A 337 -16.30 -12.57 -30.03
N THR A 338 -15.09 -12.04 -29.86
CA THR A 338 -14.48 -11.08 -30.78
C THR A 338 -12.96 -11.00 -30.63
N ARG A 339 -12.34 -10.09 -31.37
CA ARG A 339 -10.91 -9.80 -31.37
C ARG A 339 -10.62 -8.41 -30.81
N VAL A 340 -9.56 -8.32 -30.02
CA VAL A 340 -9.02 -7.09 -29.45
C VAL A 340 -7.58 -6.88 -29.91
N VAL A 341 -7.24 -5.65 -30.28
CA VAL A 341 -5.86 -5.20 -30.45
C VAL A 341 -5.61 -4.07 -29.46
N ARG A 342 -4.60 -4.20 -28.62
CA ARG A 342 -4.23 -3.21 -27.61
C ARG A 342 -2.87 -2.63 -27.95
N LEU A 343 -2.75 -1.31 -27.87
CA LEU A 343 -1.47 -0.59 -27.92
C LEU A 343 -1.16 -0.04 -26.53
N ALA A 344 0.03 -0.40 -26.03
CA ALA A 344 0.49 -0.08 -24.69
C ALA A 344 1.76 0.76 -24.70
N LYS A 345 1.81 1.80 -23.87
CA LYS A 345 3.06 2.54 -23.62
C LYS A 345 3.97 1.75 -22.66
N GLN A 346 5.17 1.33 -23.08
CA GLN A 346 6.19 0.79 -22.16
C GLN A 346 7.55 1.45 -22.37
N GLY A 347 7.82 2.51 -21.60
CA GLY A 347 9.04 3.31 -21.75
C GLY A 347 9.13 3.92 -23.16
N TYR A 348 10.07 3.44 -23.97
CA TYR A 348 10.31 3.87 -25.36
C TYR A 348 9.73 2.90 -26.42
N GLU A 349 9.02 1.84 -26.01
CA GLU A 349 8.44 0.80 -26.88
C GLU A 349 6.90 0.73 -26.81
N VAL A 350 6.22 0.65 -27.97
CA VAL A 350 4.80 0.28 -28.00
C VAL A 350 4.72 -1.22 -27.96
N ARG A 351 4.00 -1.78 -27.00
CA ARG A 351 3.60 -3.19 -27.07
C ARG A 351 2.26 -3.30 -27.77
N VAL A 352 2.24 -4.03 -28.89
CA VAL A 352 1.01 -4.46 -29.56
C VAL A 352 0.62 -5.81 -29.00
N THR A 353 -0.55 -5.89 -28.37
CA THR A 353 -1.10 -7.14 -27.82
C THR A 353 -2.36 -7.50 -28.61
N VAL A 354 -2.46 -8.75 -29.05
CA VAL A 354 -3.64 -9.25 -29.76
C VAL A 354 -4.30 -10.33 -28.92
N MET A 355 -5.60 -10.17 -28.68
CA MET A 355 -6.41 -11.16 -27.99
C MET A 355 -7.61 -11.56 -28.83
N GLU A 356 -8.00 -12.82 -28.74
CA GLU A 356 -9.14 -13.38 -29.45
C GLU A 356 -9.85 -14.36 -28.52
N ASP A 357 -11.15 -14.15 -28.30
CA ASP A 357 -11.97 -14.97 -27.41
C ASP A 357 -11.33 -15.24 -26.04
N GLY A 358 -10.80 -14.19 -25.40
CA GLY A 358 -10.16 -14.26 -24.09
C GLY A 358 -8.74 -14.81 -24.08
N THR A 359 -8.20 -15.23 -25.22
CA THR A 359 -6.85 -15.83 -25.31
C THR A 359 -5.88 -14.87 -26.00
N GLU A 360 -4.71 -14.65 -25.38
CA GLU A 360 -3.63 -13.90 -26.03
C GLU A 360 -3.05 -14.69 -27.21
N ARG A 361 -2.78 -14.00 -28.31
CA ARG A 361 -2.13 -14.52 -29.52
C ARG A 361 -0.67 -14.07 -29.54
N PRO A 362 0.25 -14.72 -28.81
CA PRO A 362 1.62 -14.25 -28.64
C PRO A 362 2.37 -14.13 -29.98
N GLU A 363 2.02 -14.94 -30.98
CA GLU A 363 2.56 -14.88 -32.33
C GLU A 363 2.18 -13.62 -33.12
N ALA A 364 1.08 -12.96 -32.73
CA ALA A 364 0.64 -11.69 -33.29
C ALA A 364 1.07 -10.48 -32.43
N CYS A 365 1.52 -10.73 -31.20
CA CYS A 365 2.07 -9.72 -30.32
C CYS A 365 3.49 -9.34 -30.78
N HIS A 366 3.75 -8.03 -30.85
CA HIS A 366 5.08 -7.53 -31.20
C HIS A 366 5.34 -6.19 -30.53
N ARG A 367 6.62 -5.81 -30.49
CA ARG A 367 7.05 -4.52 -29.94
C ARG A 367 7.51 -3.64 -31.08
N VAL A 368 7.07 -2.38 -31.05
CA VAL A 368 7.56 -1.34 -31.95
C VAL A 368 8.49 -0.46 -31.13
N GLU A 369 9.79 -0.64 -31.35
CA GLU A 369 10.81 0.23 -30.78
C GLU A 369 10.77 1.60 -31.46
N SER A 370 10.87 2.66 -30.66
CA SER A 370 11.26 3.95 -31.20
C SER A 370 12.75 3.93 -31.57
N PRO A 371 13.13 4.29 -32.80
CA PRO A 371 14.49 4.71 -33.08
C PRO A 371 14.87 5.86 -32.14
N ARG A 372 16.10 5.87 -31.60
CA ARG A 372 16.65 6.95 -30.74
C ARG A 372 17.16 8.17 -31.54
N GLU A 373 16.72 8.36 -32.77
CA GLU A 373 17.28 9.41 -33.63
C GLU A 373 16.43 10.67 -33.65
N ASP A 374 16.44 11.41 -32.53
CA ASP A 374 16.06 12.82 -32.49
C ASP A 374 17.26 13.64 -32.02
N TYR A 375 18.25 13.80 -32.92
CA TYR A 375 19.33 14.75 -32.70
C TYR A 375 18.74 16.16 -32.71
N VAL A 376 19.02 16.95 -31.66
CA VAL A 376 18.63 18.35 -31.62
C VAL A 376 19.33 19.07 -32.78
N THR A 377 18.59 19.78 -33.61
CA THR A 377 19.15 20.64 -34.66
C THR A 377 19.10 22.10 -34.23
N GLY A 378 20.16 22.85 -34.51
CA GLY A 378 20.22 24.30 -34.33
C GLY A 378 19.28 25.02 -35.31
N SER A 379 19.09 26.31 -35.10
CA SER A 379 18.28 27.17 -35.99
C SER A 379 18.83 27.28 -37.42
N ASP A 380 20.05 26.80 -37.65
CA ASP A 380 20.75 26.70 -38.92
C ASP A 380 20.58 25.32 -39.62
N GLY A 381 19.84 24.40 -38.99
CA GLY A 381 19.62 23.04 -39.49
C GLY A 381 20.80 22.09 -39.27
N GLN A 382 21.84 22.47 -38.52
CA GLN A 382 22.97 21.61 -38.17
C GLN A 382 22.76 20.92 -36.81
N PRO A 383 23.42 19.79 -36.51
CA PRO A 383 23.30 19.13 -35.21
C PRO A 383 23.79 20.02 -34.06
N ALA A 384 22.99 20.16 -33.00
CA ALA A 384 23.36 20.86 -31.78
C ALA A 384 24.34 20.01 -30.96
N LEU A 385 25.45 20.61 -30.56
CA LEU A 385 26.58 19.94 -29.90
C LEU A 385 26.74 20.39 -28.45
N GLY A 386 27.16 19.46 -27.59
CA GLY A 386 27.51 19.63 -26.18
C GLY A 386 28.79 20.41 -25.99
N ARG A 387 29.06 20.81 -24.76
CA ARG A 387 30.33 21.45 -24.38
C ARG A 387 31.54 20.60 -24.80
N ASP A 388 31.36 19.28 -24.92
CA ASP A 388 32.39 18.32 -25.31
C ASP A 388 32.26 17.80 -26.75
N GLY A 389 31.44 18.43 -27.60
CA GLY A 389 31.25 18.03 -29.00
C GLY A 389 30.34 16.82 -29.23
N GLN A 390 29.70 16.31 -28.17
CA GLN A 390 28.67 15.26 -28.28
C GLN A 390 27.36 15.85 -28.79
N GLN A 391 26.72 15.25 -29.79
CA GLN A 391 25.40 15.70 -30.24
C GLN A 391 24.35 15.56 -29.14
N TRP A 392 23.57 16.61 -28.91
CA TRP A 392 22.46 16.56 -27.96
C TRP A 392 21.35 15.71 -28.57
N GLN A 393 20.84 14.77 -27.77
CA GLN A 393 19.67 13.99 -28.11
C GLN A 393 18.48 14.59 -27.37
N ARG A 394 17.36 14.77 -28.07
CA ARG A 394 16.10 15.10 -27.40
C ARG A 394 15.52 13.80 -26.86
N ILE A 395 15.37 13.72 -25.55
CA ILE A 395 14.63 12.61 -24.93
C ILE A 395 13.14 12.96 -25.00
N GLY A 396 12.39 12.17 -25.76
CA GLY A 396 10.97 11.90 -25.56
C GLY A 396 10.03 13.10 -25.42
N VAL A 397 9.54 13.62 -26.54
CA VAL A 397 8.31 14.46 -26.59
C VAL A 397 7.24 13.92 -27.54
N ASP A 398 7.55 12.87 -28.31
CA ASP A 398 6.62 12.36 -29.31
C ASP A 398 5.54 11.44 -28.70
N PRO A 399 4.30 11.52 -29.21
CA PRO A 399 3.14 10.90 -28.58
C PRO A 399 3.12 9.37 -28.61
N TRP A 400 3.79 8.70 -29.58
CA TRP A 400 4.23 7.29 -29.61
C TRP A 400 4.68 6.87 -31.01
N PRO A 401 5.57 5.87 -31.25
CA PRO A 401 6.96 5.79 -30.75
C PRO A 401 7.74 7.05 -31.14
N GLY A 402 8.73 7.43 -30.33
CA GLY A 402 9.54 8.66 -30.35
C GLY A 402 10.27 9.10 -31.63
N SER A 403 9.69 8.83 -32.81
CA SER A 403 9.84 9.60 -34.05
C SER A 403 8.54 9.49 -34.86
N THR A 404 8.11 10.56 -35.54
CA THR A 404 6.97 10.56 -36.49
C THR A 404 7.00 9.38 -37.49
N ALA A 405 8.19 8.92 -37.88
CA ALA A 405 8.35 7.81 -38.81
C ALA A 405 8.01 6.45 -38.19
N ALA A 406 8.41 6.20 -36.93
CA ALA A 406 8.04 4.98 -36.23
C ALA A 406 6.53 4.92 -35.98
N TYR A 407 5.93 6.08 -35.71
CA TYR A 407 4.50 6.22 -35.54
C TYR A 407 3.72 5.92 -36.82
N ALA A 408 4.11 6.53 -37.93
CA ALA A 408 3.51 6.28 -39.22
C ALA A 408 3.59 4.80 -39.63
N ARG A 409 4.71 4.12 -39.33
CA ARG A 409 4.85 2.67 -39.59
C ARG A 409 3.90 1.84 -38.73
N LEU A 410 3.74 2.17 -37.45
CA LEU A 410 2.79 1.50 -36.57
C LEU A 410 1.35 1.63 -37.11
N LEU A 411 0.90 2.84 -37.42
CA LEU A 411 -0.45 3.06 -37.97
C LEU A 411 -0.66 2.36 -39.32
N ALA A 412 0.35 2.39 -40.19
CA ALA A 412 0.31 1.67 -41.46
C ALA A 412 0.23 0.15 -41.26
N GLY A 413 0.96 -0.40 -40.29
CA GLY A 413 0.89 -1.80 -39.90
C GLY A 413 -0.49 -2.20 -39.40
N LEU A 414 -1.09 -1.41 -38.50
CA LEU A 414 -2.46 -1.64 -38.03
C LEU A 414 -3.50 -1.62 -39.15
N THR A 415 -3.34 -0.70 -40.11
CA THR A 415 -4.21 -0.64 -41.28
C THR A 415 -4.03 -1.87 -42.18
N ALA A 416 -2.79 -2.26 -42.46
CA ALA A 416 -2.48 -3.37 -43.36
C ALA A 416 -2.81 -4.75 -42.77
N GLU A 417 -2.55 -4.96 -41.48
CA GLU A 417 -2.69 -6.26 -40.80
C GLU A 417 -4.09 -6.48 -40.23
N HIS A 418 -4.77 -5.41 -39.81
CA HIS A 418 -6.04 -5.50 -39.08
C HIS A 418 -7.18 -4.68 -39.71
N GLY A 419 -6.91 -3.82 -40.69
CA GLY A 419 -7.90 -2.90 -41.24
C GLY A 419 -8.27 -1.76 -40.29
N ILE A 420 -7.43 -1.49 -39.27
CA ILE A 420 -7.63 -0.44 -38.28
C ILE A 420 -7.04 0.86 -38.83
N SER A 421 -7.90 1.77 -39.28
CA SER A 421 -7.54 3.12 -39.72
C SER A 421 -7.92 4.12 -38.64
N TRP A 422 -6.96 4.51 -37.81
CA TRP A 422 -7.17 5.41 -36.67
C TRP A 422 -6.03 6.44 -36.59
N ASP A 423 -6.40 7.71 -36.44
CA ASP A 423 -5.50 8.81 -36.12
C ASP A 423 -5.99 9.50 -34.83
N PRO A 424 -5.22 9.50 -33.73
CA PRO A 424 -5.57 10.16 -32.48
C PRO A 424 -5.66 11.68 -32.61
N ALA A 425 -5.11 12.31 -33.65
CA ALA A 425 -5.28 13.75 -33.87
C ALA A 425 -6.71 14.07 -34.34
N ASP A 426 -7.31 13.19 -35.15
CA ASP A 426 -8.63 13.41 -35.76
C ASP A 426 -9.75 13.45 -34.71
N ASP A 427 -9.62 12.68 -33.63
CA ASP A 427 -10.67 12.58 -32.63
C ASP A 427 -10.59 13.61 -31.50
N ALA A 428 -9.51 14.41 -31.41
CA ALA A 428 -9.23 15.22 -30.22
C ALA A 428 -10.35 16.22 -29.90
N ALA A 429 -10.85 16.93 -30.92
CA ALA A 429 -11.93 17.91 -30.80
C ALA A 429 -13.33 17.28 -30.92
N VAL A 430 -13.43 16.03 -31.38
CA VAL A 430 -14.71 15.37 -31.65
C VAL A 430 -15.34 14.89 -30.33
N PRO A 431 -16.60 15.24 -30.03
CA PRO A 431 -17.31 14.65 -28.90
C PRO A 431 -17.60 13.17 -29.16
N LEU A 432 -16.90 12.30 -28.44
CA LEU A 432 -17.04 10.84 -28.54
C LEU A 432 -17.76 10.29 -27.31
N ALA A 433 -18.43 9.15 -27.45
CA ALA A 433 -19.09 8.48 -26.33
C ALA A 433 -18.08 8.30 -25.19
N SER A 434 -18.40 8.80 -23.99
CA SER A 434 -17.45 8.81 -22.88
C SER A 434 -18.13 8.50 -21.57
N ALA A 435 -17.44 7.80 -20.67
CA ALA A 435 -17.96 7.49 -19.34
C ALA A 435 -16.82 7.32 -18.34
N LEU A 436 -17.14 7.52 -17.05
CA LEU A 436 -16.31 6.96 -16.00
C LEU A 436 -16.53 5.45 -15.94
N LEU A 437 -15.47 4.71 -15.66
CA LEU A 437 -15.54 3.28 -15.42
C LEU A 437 -15.72 3.00 -13.94
N LEU A 438 -16.46 1.94 -13.65
CA LEU A 438 -16.32 1.19 -12.41
C LEU A 438 -15.33 0.06 -12.71
N PRO A 439 -14.07 0.12 -12.24
CA PRO A 439 -13.06 -0.88 -12.61
C PRO A 439 -13.55 -2.31 -12.33
N VAL A 440 -13.22 -3.24 -13.22
CA VAL A 440 -13.47 -4.67 -12.99
C VAL A 440 -12.54 -5.17 -11.88
N LEU A 441 -12.93 -6.20 -11.13
CA LEU A 441 -12.05 -6.79 -10.13
C LEU A 441 -10.96 -7.63 -10.80
N ASP A 442 -9.78 -7.66 -10.19
CA ASP A 442 -8.69 -8.55 -10.60
C ASP A 442 -9.13 -10.01 -10.53
N GLU A 443 -8.59 -10.89 -11.37
CA GLU A 443 -8.77 -12.33 -11.19
C GLU A 443 -8.22 -12.76 -9.84
N VAL A 444 -8.84 -13.78 -9.25
CA VAL A 444 -8.32 -14.37 -8.02
C VAL A 444 -7.36 -15.48 -8.44
N PRO A 445 -6.02 -15.29 -8.36
CA PRO A 445 -5.10 -16.36 -8.68
C PRO A 445 -5.22 -17.46 -7.62
N GLU A 446 -5.11 -18.71 -8.06
CA GLU A 446 -4.84 -19.81 -7.13
C GLU A 446 -3.47 -19.60 -6.49
N ALA A 447 -3.38 -19.87 -5.18
CA ALA A 447 -2.11 -19.82 -4.47
C ALA A 447 -1.16 -20.86 -5.07
N ARG A 448 0.01 -20.42 -5.57
CA ARG A 448 1.00 -21.32 -6.18
C ARG A 448 1.57 -22.35 -5.19
N HIS A 449 1.57 -22.00 -3.90
CA HIS A 449 1.96 -22.88 -2.81
C HIS A 449 0.94 -22.73 -1.69
N PRO A 450 0.49 -23.83 -1.06
CA PRO A 450 -0.42 -23.73 0.08
C PRO A 450 0.31 -23.07 1.25
N VAL A 451 -0.32 -22.04 1.83
CA VAL A 451 0.16 -21.42 3.06
C VAL A 451 -0.12 -22.39 4.21
N THR A 452 0.94 -22.77 4.92
CA THR A 452 0.88 -23.72 6.03
C THR A 452 0.72 -23.05 7.38
N VAL A 453 1.11 -21.79 7.52
CA VAL A 453 1.00 -21.03 8.76
C VAL A 453 0.38 -19.67 8.48
N VAL A 454 -0.63 -19.31 9.27
CA VAL A 454 -1.31 -18.01 9.19
C VAL A 454 -1.20 -17.34 10.53
N ARG A 455 -0.49 -16.21 10.58
CA ARG A 455 -0.02 -15.59 11.82
C ARG A 455 0.76 -16.63 12.64
N ASP A 456 0.17 -17.14 13.70
CA ASP A 456 0.72 -18.12 14.65
C ASP A 456 -0.03 -19.47 14.63
N VAL A 457 -1.02 -19.63 13.74
CA VAL A 457 -1.79 -20.88 13.60
C VAL A 457 -1.24 -21.73 12.45
N ASP A 458 -0.98 -23.02 12.73
CA ASP A 458 -0.66 -24.01 11.70
C ASP A 458 -1.93 -24.40 10.92
N LEU A 459 -2.19 -23.65 9.84
CA LEU A 459 -3.31 -23.88 8.95
C LEU A 459 -3.20 -25.25 8.24
N GLY A 460 -1.98 -25.71 7.94
CA GLY A 460 -1.75 -27.01 7.31
C GLY A 460 -2.26 -28.15 8.21
N ALA A 461 -1.82 -28.16 9.46
CA ALA A 461 -2.28 -29.12 10.46
C ALA A 461 -3.80 -29.04 10.69
N LEU A 462 -4.35 -27.83 10.76
CA LEU A 462 -5.79 -27.61 10.94
C LEU A 462 -6.61 -28.19 9.78
N VAL A 463 -6.17 -28.00 8.54
CA VAL A 463 -6.81 -28.55 7.33
C VAL A 463 -6.73 -30.08 7.30
N GLU A 464 -5.59 -30.66 7.68
CA GLU A 464 -5.41 -32.11 7.72
C GLU A 464 -6.26 -32.80 8.79
N GLN A 465 -6.44 -32.16 9.94
CA GLN A 465 -7.09 -32.75 11.11
C GLN A 465 -8.60 -32.49 11.16
N THR A 466 -9.12 -31.53 10.38
CA THR A 466 -10.52 -31.10 10.45
C THR A 466 -11.33 -31.63 9.26
N PRO A 467 -12.48 -32.31 9.48
CA PRO A 467 -13.38 -32.70 8.39
C PRO A 467 -13.80 -31.51 7.52
N PRO A 468 -13.85 -31.64 6.18
CA PRO A 468 -14.10 -30.50 5.28
C PRO A 468 -15.39 -29.72 5.55
N GLY A 469 -16.45 -30.40 5.98
CA GLY A 469 -17.73 -29.75 6.34
C GLY A 469 -17.62 -28.88 7.59
N ARG A 470 -16.88 -29.36 8.61
CA ARG A 470 -16.65 -28.59 9.84
C ARG A 470 -15.75 -27.39 9.56
N LEU A 471 -14.66 -27.61 8.82
CA LEU A 471 -13.77 -26.52 8.42
C LEU A 471 -14.54 -25.44 7.64
N ARG A 472 -15.43 -25.84 6.73
CA ARG A 472 -16.26 -24.89 5.98
C ARG A 472 -17.17 -24.11 6.90
N SER A 473 -17.85 -24.78 7.84
CA SER A 473 -18.71 -24.12 8.84
C SER A 473 -17.93 -23.11 9.68
N ALA A 474 -16.75 -23.49 10.17
CA ALA A 474 -15.90 -22.60 10.94
C ALA A 474 -15.44 -21.39 10.12
N MET A 475 -14.98 -21.59 8.89
CA MET A 475 -14.57 -20.48 8.02
C MET A 475 -15.75 -19.58 7.63
N THR A 476 -16.96 -20.12 7.51
CA THR A 476 -18.17 -19.31 7.33
C THR A 476 -18.42 -18.42 8.55
N ALA A 477 -18.34 -18.95 9.77
CA ALA A 477 -18.50 -18.15 10.98
C ALA A 477 -17.42 -17.06 11.10
N GLN A 478 -16.16 -17.40 10.82
CA GLN A 478 -15.05 -16.46 10.80
C GLN A 478 -15.22 -15.36 9.74
N LEU A 479 -15.69 -15.72 8.53
CA LEU A 479 -16.00 -14.76 7.48
C LEU A 479 -17.16 -13.84 7.84
N THR A 480 -18.20 -14.35 8.52
CA THR A 480 -19.30 -13.53 9.02
C THR A 480 -18.81 -12.54 10.08
N ARG A 481 -17.96 -12.96 11.03
CA ARG A 481 -17.36 -12.04 12.00
C ARG A 481 -16.48 -10.99 11.33
N LEU A 482 -15.64 -11.36 10.37
CA LEU A 482 -14.86 -10.43 9.56
C LEU A 482 -15.75 -9.40 8.84
N ALA A 483 -16.88 -9.85 8.32
CA ALA A 483 -17.83 -8.97 7.64
C ALA A 483 -18.43 -7.92 8.60
N SER A 484 -18.76 -8.32 9.84
CA SER A 484 -19.24 -7.42 10.88
C SER A 484 -18.15 -6.49 11.42
N GLU A 485 -16.92 -6.98 11.60
CA GLU A 485 -15.76 -6.17 12.02
C GLU A 485 -15.45 -5.03 11.04
N THR A 486 -15.65 -5.27 9.75
CA THR A 486 -15.39 -4.30 8.67
C THR A 486 -16.65 -3.52 8.25
N GLY A 487 -17.83 -3.96 8.68
CA GLY A 487 -19.14 -3.39 8.35
C GLY A 487 -19.63 -3.67 6.92
N ILE A 488 -19.02 -4.62 6.19
CA ILE A 488 -19.49 -4.96 4.83
C ILE A 488 -20.81 -5.74 4.84
N ASP A 489 -21.20 -6.32 5.97
CA ASP A 489 -22.51 -6.93 6.19
C ASP A 489 -23.65 -5.89 6.23
N GLY A 490 -23.33 -4.60 6.31
CA GLY A 490 -24.30 -3.51 6.10
C GLY A 490 -24.85 -3.43 4.66
N TYR A 491 -24.16 -4.02 3.68
CA TYR A 491 -24.63 -4.08 2.29
C TYR A 491 -25.54 -5.29 2.08
N SER A 492 -26.78 -5.06 1.66
CA SER A 492 -27.82 -6.10 1.53
C SER A 492 -27.42 -7.28 0.64
N GLU A 493 -26.63 -7.01 -0.40
CA GLU A 493 -26.12 -7.98 -1.37
C GLU A 493 -25.11 -8.93 -0.70
N ILE A 494 -24.24 -8.39 0.17
CA ILE A 494 -23.25 -9.15 0.94
C ILE A 494 -23.94 -9.89 2.08
N ALA A 495 -24.83 -9.24 2.83
CA ALA A 495 -25.58 -9.86 3.92
C ALA A 495 -26.37 -11.10 3.45
N ARG A 496 -27.09 -10.98 2.32
CA ARG A 496 -27.81 -12.11 1.71
C ARG A 496 -26.87 -13.24 1.31
N THR A 497 -25.71 -12.90 0.74
CA THR A 497 -24.70 -13.87 0.33
C THR A 497 -24.15 -14.65 1.53
N LEU A 498 -23.82 -13.96 2.63
CA LEU A 498 -23.36 -14.60 3.87
C LEU A 498 -24.43 -15.54 4.46
N GLU A 499 -25.69 -15.13 4.40
CA GLU A 499 -26.82 -15.96 4.85
C GLU A 499 -26.99 -17.23 4.00
N GLN A 500 -26.85 -17.13 2.68
CA GLN A 500 -26.86 -18.29 1.75
C GLN A 500 -25.69 -19.24 2.03
N ILE A 501 -24.49 -18.70 2.20
CA ILE A 501 -23.30 -19.47 2.57
C ILE A 501 -23.54 -20.22 3.89
N GLY A 502 -24.11 -19.56 4.90
CA GLY A 502 -24.45 -20.16 6.19
C GLY A 502 -25.46 -21.32 6.10
N ARG A 503 -26.32 -21.32 5.08
CA ARG A 503 -27.25 -22.43 4.78
C ARG A 503 -26.62 -23.54 3.91
N GLY A 504 -25.40 -23.36 3.44
CA GLY A 504 -24.75 -24.26 2.49
C GLY A 504 -25.34 -24.19 1.08
N GLU A 505 -26.02 -23.09 0.73
CA GLU A 505 -26.56 -22.86 -0.61
C GLU A 505 -25.45 -22.39 -1.57
N PRO A 506 -25.46 -22.82 -2.85
CA PRO A 506 -24.50 -22.34 -3.83
C PRO A 506 -24.75 -20.86 -4.15
N VAL A 507 -23.68 -20.08 -4.19
CA VAL A 507 -23.70 -18.67 -4.59
C VAL A 507 -22.87 -18.53 -5.85
N ASP A 508 -23.47 -17.97 -6.91
CA ASP A 508 -22.75 -17.64 -8.14
C ASP A 508 -22.28 -16.19 -8.08
N LEU A 509 -21.04 -15.93 -8.50
CA LEU A 509 -20.48 -14.59 -8.62
C LEU A 509 -20.47 -14.21 -10.10
N THR A 510 -21.64 -13.82 -10.59
CA THR A 510 -21.82 -13.42 -11.98
C THR A 510 -21.37 -11.98 -12.20
N ALA A 511 -20.63 -11.76 -13.28
CA ALA A 511 -20.15 -10.44 -13.69
C ALA A 511 -21.30 -9.44 -13.86
N ASP A 512 -21.13 -8.21 -13.36
CA ASP A 512 -22.08 -7.10 -13.48
C ASP A 512 -23.43 -7.32 -12.77
N GLU A 513 -23.60 -8.41 -12.02
CA GLU A 513 -24.71 -8.58 -11.09
C GLU A 513 -24.49 -7.80 -9.78
N ALA A 514 -25.52 -7.73 -8.94
CA ALA A 514 -25.55 -6.87 -7.75
C ALA A 514 -24.37 -7.09 -6.78
N LEU A 515 -23.94 -8.34 -6.58
CA LEU A 515 -22.79 -8.66 -5.72
C LEU A 515 -21.46 -8.20 -6.34
N ASP A 516 -21.23 -8.46 -7.64
CA ASP A 516 -20.03 -8.01 -8.36
C ASP A 516 -19.93 -6.49 -8.36
N LEU A 517 -21.03 -5.81 -8.70
CA LEU A 517 -21.10 -4.34 -8.70
C LEU A 517 -20.81 -3.78 -7.30
N ARG A 518 -21.36 -4.38 -6.24
CA ARG A 518 -21.09 -3.95 -4.86
C ARG A 518 -19.61 -4.06 -4.51
N MET A 519 -18.99 -5.19 -4.80
CA MET A 519 -17.56 -5.40 -4.53
C MET A 519 -16.68 -4.42 -5.31
N ARG A 520 -17.02 -4.15 -6.58
CA ARG A 520 -16.32 -3.15 -7.40
C ARG A 520 -16.50 -1.74 -6.86
N THR A 521 -17.68 -1.40 -6.35
CA THR A 521 -17.92 -0.09 -5.70
C THR A 521 -17.05 0.07 -4.46
N ILE A 522 -16.96 -0.95 -3.59
CA ILE A 522 -16.09 -0.91 -2.40
C ILE A 522 -14.62 -0.71 -2.80
N ARG A 523 -14.13 -1.43 -3.81
CA ARG A 523 -12.77 -1.26 -4.37
C ARG A 523 -12.55 0.16 -4.90
N ALA A 524 -13.54 0.70 -5.62
CA ALA A 524 -13.48 2.05 -6.16
C ALA A 524 -13.46 3.13 -5.07
N GLU A 525 -14.20 2.95 -3.97
CA GLU A 525 -14.14 3.83 -2.79
C GLU A 525 -12.76 3.84 -2.15
N ALA A 526 -12.21 2.65 -1.85
CA ALA A 526 -10.87 2.53 -1.27
C ALA A 526 -9.81 3.21 -2.15
N ARG A 527 -9.93 3.05 -3.48
CA ARG A 527 -9.02 3.70 -4.43
C ARG A 527 -9.20 5.21 -4.49
N ALA A 528 -10.44 5.69 -4.49
CA ALA A 528 -10.79 7.10 -4.54
C ALA A 528 -10.31 7.86 -3.30
N VAL A 529 -10.56 7.32 -2.11
CA VAL A 529 -10.11 7.90 -0.83
C VAL A 529 -8.58 7.99 -0.80
N ARG A 530 -7.88 6.92 -1.19
CA ARG A 530 -6.42 6.94 -1.31
C ARG A 530 -5.94 8.03 -2.26
N GLY A 531 -6.55 8.11 -3.44
CA GLY A 531 -6.20 9.12 -4.44
C GLY A 531 -6.38 10.55 -3.94
N MET A 532 -7.47 10.81 -3.19
CA MET A 532 -7.73 12.13 -2.61
C MET A 532 -6.70 12.50 -1.54
N LEU A 533 -6.32 11.56 -0.67
CA LEU A 533 -5.30 11.77 0.36
C LEU A 533 -3.90 11.97 -0.26
N ASP A 534 -3.55 11.17 -1.27
CA ASP A 534 -2.27 11.31 -1.99
C ASP A 534 -2.18 12.66 -2.70
N ALA A 535 -3.27 13.14 -3.31
CA ALA A 535 -3.34 14.46 -3.91
C ALA A 535 -3.21 15.57 -2.85
N ALA A 536 -3.78 15.38 -1.66
CA ALA A 536 -3.68 16.30 -0.53
C ALA A 536 -2.25 16.52 -0.06
N ARG A 537 -1.39 15.49 -0.09
CA ARG A 537 0.01 15.60 0.35
C ARG A 537 0.80 16.66 -0.41
N ASN A 538 0.39 16.96 -1.65
CA ASN A 538 1.02 17.94 -2.53
C ASN A 538 0.26 19.29 -2.59
N GLN A 539 -0.85 19.45 -1.87
CA GLN A 539 -1.74 20.61 -1.98
C GLN A 539 -2.19 21.10 -0.59
N SER A 540 -2.22 22.41 -0.36
CA SER A 540 -2.65 22.97 0.94
C SER A 540 -4.17 22.95 1.21
N ALA A 541 -4.97 22.29 0.36
CA ALA A 541 -6.42 22.33 0.43
C ALA A 541 -6.97 21.24 1.39
N PRO A 542 -8.03 21.55 2.17
CA PRO A 542 -8.68 20.54 3.01
C PRO A 542 -9.35 19.48 2.13
N VAL A 543 -9.19 18.22 2.52
CA VAL A 543 -9.76 17.06 1.82
C VAL A 543 -10.94 16.50 2.62
N PRO A 544 -12.05 16.10 1.98
CA PRO A 544 -13.28 15.68 2.65
C PRO A 544 -13.23 14.27 3.26
N VAL A 545 -12.06 13.63 3.23
CA VAL A 545 -11.81 12.27 3.74
C VAL A 545 -10.57 12.27 4.62
N THR A 546 -10.48 11.30 5.52
CA THR A 546 -9.41 11.15 6.51
C THR A 546 -8.63 9.85 6.32
N GLU A 547 -7.46 9.73 6.96
CA GLU A 547 -6.70 8.46 6.99
C GLU A 547 -7.50 7.33 7.66
N ALA A 548 -8.39 7.66 8.61
CA ALA A 548 -9.28 6.66 9.22
C ALA A 548 -10.33 6.12 8.22
N ASP A 549 -10.83 6.98 7.32
CA ASP A 549 -11.71 6.55 6.23
C ASP A 549 -10.98 5.61 5.26
N LEU A 550 -9.71 5.89 4.96
CA LEU A 550 -8.88 5.02 4.12
C LEU A 550 -8.71 3.64 4.75
N VAL A 551 -8.39 3.57 6.05
CA VAL A 551 -8.26 2.30 6.78
C VAL A 551 -9.58 1.52 6.75
N ALA A 552 -10.72 2.20 6.95
CA ALA A 552 -12.04 1.57 6.88
C ALA A 552 -12.36 1.01 5.48
N TRP A 553 -12.20 1.81 4.43
CA TRP A 553 -12.46 1.35 3.05
C TRP A 553 -11.49 0.26 2.59
N HIS A 554 -10.22 0.34 2.99
CA HIS A 554 -9.25 -0.72 2.71
C HIS A 554 -9.63 -2.04 3.39
N SER A 555 -10.07 -1.98 4.64
CA SER A 555 -10.52 -3.17 5.39
C SER A 555 -11.77 -3.80 4.75
N ARG A 556 -12.72 -2.96 4.29
CA ARG A 556 -13.91 -3.42 3.53
C ARG A 556 -13.54 -4.07 2.20
N ASP A 557 -12.62 -3.48 1.44
CA ASP A 557 -12.14 -4.05 0.18
C ASP A 557 -11.45 -5.40 0.41
N ALA A 558 -10.60 -5.50 1.44
CA ALA A 558 -9.95 -6.74 1.82
C ALA A 558 -10.96 -7.83 2.23
N ALA A 559 -11.96 -7.50 3.06
CA ALA A 559 -13.00 -8.42 3.48
C ALA A 559 -13.92 -8.86 2.32
N ALA A 560 -14.28 -7.94 1.41
CA ALA A 560 -15.00 -8.28 0.17
C ALA A 560 -14.16 -9.21 -0.71
N GLY A 561 -12.85 -8.98 -0.78
CA GLY A 561 -11.88 -9.87 -1.44
C GLY A 561 -11.75 -11.25 -0.78
N ALA A 562 -11.90 -11.34 0.55
CA ALA A 562 -11.92 -12.60 1.30
C ALA A 562 -13.20 -13.40 1.01
N LEU A 563 -14.36 -12.74 1.01
CA LEU A 563 -15.63 -13.33 0.59
C LEU A 563 -15.54 -13.85 -0.85
N ARG A 564 -14.99 -13.06 -1.77
CA ARG A 564 -14.79 -13.48 -3.16
C ARG A 564 -13.88 -14.69 -3.28
N ARG A 565 -12.77 -14.75 -2.53
CA ARG A 565 -11.89 -15.93 -2.47
C ARG A 565 -12.62 -17.15 -1.91
N PHE A 566 -13.45 -16.98 -0.89
CA PHE A 566 -14.25 -18.07 -0.31
C PHE A 566 -15.25 -18.68 -1.30
N LEU A 567 -15.77 -17.87 -2.23
CA LEU A 567 -16.66 -18.33 -3.30
C LEU A 567 -15.92 -19.02 -4.45
N LEU A 568 -14.71 -18.55 -4.80
CA LEU A 568 -14.02 -18.95 -6.02
C LEU A 568 -12.88 -19.96 -5.83
N LEU A 569 -12.24 -19.98 -4.66
CA LEU A 569 -11.05 -20.79 -4.39
C LEU A 569 -11.34 -22.02 -3.53
N PRO A 570 -10.43 -23.01 -3.50
CA PRO A 570 -10.43 -24.05 -2.50
C PRO A 570 -10.39 -23.47 -1.07
N LEU A 571 -11.08 -24.17 -0.16
CA LEU A 571 -11.27 -23.71 1.23
C LEU A 571 -9.97 -23.36 1.97
N PRO A 572 -8.84 -24.10 1.82
CA PRO A 572 -7.59 -23.72 2.49
C PRO A 572 -7.08 -22.32 2.10
N SER A 573 -7.12 -21.96 0.81
CA SER A 573 -6.69 -20.64 0.33
C SER A 573 -7.65 -19.53 0.79
N ALA A 574 -8.94 -19.84 0.89
CA ALA A 574 -9.92 -18.89 1.44
C ALA A 574 -9.74 -18.70 2.95
N ALA A 575 -9.51 -19.79 3.70
CA ALA A 575 -9.28 -19.79 5.14
C ALA A 575 -8.10 -18.90 5.51
N GLU A 576 -7.01 -19.00 4.77
CA GLU A 576 -5.83 -18.14 4.93
C GLU A 576 -6.18 -16.65 4.88
N THR A 577 -6.93 -16.23 3.87
CA THR A 577 -7.30 -14.83 3.70
C THR A 577 -8.26 -14.38 4.81
N ILE A 578 -9.22 -15.21 5.20
CA ILE A 578 -10.19 -14.88 6.25
C ILE A 578 -9.48 -14.67 7.59
N LEU A 579 -8.65 -15.63 8.00
CA LEU A 579 -7.97 -15.60 9.29
C LEU A 579 -6.91 -14.49 9.37
N SER A 580 -6.18 -14.23 8.27
CA SER A 580 -5.18 -13.17 8.25
C SER A 580 -5.79 -11.76 8.36
N LEU A 581 -7.08 -11.60 8.04
CA LEU A 581 -7.79 -10.31 8.09
C LEU A 581 -8.64 -10.10 9.35
N ARG A 582 -8.78 -11.10 10.24
CA ARG A 582 -9.53 -10.94 11.49
C ARG A 582 -8.97 -9.79 12.32
N MET A 583 -9.85 -8.92 12.80
CA MET A 583 -9.48 -7.70 13.54
C MET A 583 -9.57 -7.87 15.06
N SER A 584 -10.51 -8.69 15.55
CA SER A 584 -10.66 -9.01 16.97
C SER A 584 -9.45 -9.78 17.49
N VAL A 585 -8.86 -9.38 18.61
CA VAL A 585 -7.79 -10.18 19.28
C VAL A 585 -8.25 -11.55 19.77
N HIS A 586 -9.56 -11.75 19.91
CA HIS A 586 -10.17 -13.01 20.38
C HIS A 586 -10.47 -14.00 19.25
N TRP A 587 -10.08 -13.69 18.01
CA TRP A 587 -10.40 -14.51 16.84
C TRP A 587 -9.94 -15.98 16.96
N ARG A 588 -8.86 -16.26 17.71
CA ARG A 588 -8.34 -17.62 17.96
C ARG A 588 -9.28 -18.44 18.83
N ASP A 589 -9.78 -17.85 19.91
CA ASP A 589 -10.72 -18.51 20.82
C ASP A 589 -12.05 -18.76 20.11
N GLU A 590 -12.50 -17.80 19.30
CA GLU A 590 -13.66 -17.95 18.44
C GLU A 590 -13.48 -19.05 17.40
N LEU A 591 -12.30 -19.13 16.76
CA LEU A 591 -11.98 -20.18 15.81
C LEU A 591 -11.96 -21.55 16.49
N ALA A 592 -11.36 -21.66 17.67
CA ALA A 592 -11.34 -22.90 18.43
C ALA A 592 -12.76 -23.36 18.81
N ALA A 593 -13.64 -22.42 19.18
CA ALA A 593 -15.05 -22.70 19.44
C ALA A 593 -15.78 -23.18 18.16
N ASP A 594 -15.59 -22.48 17.04
CA ASP A 594 -16.22 -22.84 15.77
C ASP A 594 -15.76 -24.21 15.23
N LEU A 595 -14.56 -24.65 15.59
CA LEU A 595 -14.00 -25.96 15.24
C LEU A 595 -14.40 -27.07 16.23
N ALA A 596 -14.96 -26.72 17.38
CA ALA A 596 -15.45 -27.68 18.37
C ALA A 596 -16.91 -28.09 18.09
N ASP A 597 -17.70 -27.18 17.53
CA ASP A 597 -19.07 -27.40 17.04
C ASP A 597 -19.11 -28.27 15.75
#